data_AF-A0A960T6V1-F1
#
_entry.id   AF-A0A960T6V1-F1
#
_cell.length_a   1.000
_cell.length_b   1.000
_cell.length_c   1.000
_cell.angle_alpha   90.00
_cell.angle_beta   90.00
_cell.angle_gamma   90.00
#
_symmetry.space_group_name_H-M   'P 1'
#
loop_
_entity.id
_entity.type
_entity.pdbx_description
1 polymer ?
#
loop_
_entity_poly.entity_id
_entity_poly.type
_entity_poly.pdbx_seq_one_letter_code
_entity_poly.pdbx_strand_id
1 'polypeptide(L)'
;MRWLCLPLCFLACTGYGEEPWGRDADLVEPRCAASCEERCTTLPQALIRGYQCFISPSNGPRSSYVPSSSQYTLEAMRAHGFFWGWLCGCDRLMRENEDPWIYGRCINHEGFDLKWDPIP
;
A
#
# COMPACT_ATOMS: atom_id res chain seq x y z
N MET A 1 -11.00 -23.38 18.60
CA MET A 1 -9.63 -22.95 18.26
C MET A 1 -9.67 -21.61 17.51
N ARG A 2 -10.11 -20.53 18.17
CA ARG A 2 -10.37 -19.21 17.54
C ARG A 2 -9.69 -18.04 18.26
N TRP A 3 -8.90 -18.32 19.29
CA TRP A 3 -8.42 -17.33 20.26
C TRP A 3 -6.88 -17.25 20.36
N LEU A 4 -6.14 -18.06 19.60
CA LEU A 4 -4.68 -18.12 19.67
C LEU A 4 -3.94 -17.14 18.73
N CYS A 5 -4.66 -16.41 17.87
CA CYS A 5 -4.05 -15.43 16.96
C CYS A 5 -4.12 -13.98 17.47
N LEU A 6 -4.84 -13.72 18.57
CA LEU A 6 -5.01 -12.38 19.15
C LEU A 6 -3.77 -11.81 19.86
N PRO A 7 -2.90 -12.57 20.56
CA PRO A 7 -1.78 -11.95 21.29
C PRO A 7 -0.62 -11.52 20.37
N LEU A 8 -0.49 -12.10 19.17
CA LEU A 8 0.50 -11.67 18.17
C LEU A 8 0.12 -10.34 17.49
N CYS A 9 -1.18 -10.02 17.41
CA CYS A 9 -1.64 -8.74 16.86
C CYS A 9 -1.50 -7.60 17.89
N PHE A 10 -1.62 -7.90 19.19
CA PHE A 10 -1.49 -6.89 20.25
C PHE A 10 -0.04 -6.46 20.48
N LEU A 11 0.94 -7.37 20.40
CA LEU A 11 2.36 -7.03 20.58
C LEU A 11 2.95 -6.22 19.41
N ALA A 12 2.35 -6.31 18.22
CA ALA A 12 2.80 -5.55 17.06
C ALA A 12 2.30 -4.10 17.07
N CYS A 13 1.31 -3.75 17.91
CA CYS A 13 0.87 -2.37 18.12
C CYS A 13 1.82 -1.55 19.00
N THR A 14 2.68 -2.19 19.80
CA THR A 14 3.60 -1.51 20.74
C THR A 14 5.01 -1.30 20.17
N GLY A 15 5.25 -1.63 18.90
CA GLY A 15 6.57 -1.56 18.27
C GLY A 15 6.87 -0.29 17.48
N TYR A 16 6.06 0.77 17.57
CA TYR A 16 6.28 2.01 16.84
C TYR A 16 7.04 3.03 17.68
N GLY A 17 8.35 2.83 17.76
CA GLY A 17 9.31 3.83 18.24
C GLY A 17 10.35 4.21 17.18
N GLU A 18 10.18 3.78 15.93
CA GLU A 18 11.07 4.21 14.83
C GLU A 18 10.42 5.35 14.07
N GLU A 19 11.12 6.49 14.03
CA GLU A 19 10.78 7.60 13.18
C GLU A 19 10.81 7.12 11.71
N PRO A 20 9.82 7.51 10.90
CA PRO A 20 9.86 7.21 9.47
C PRO A 20 11.18 7.69 8.90
N TRP A 21 11.78 6.90 8.01
CA TRP A 21 13.11 7.21 7.48
C TRP A 21 13.02 7.75 6.06
N GLY A 22 13.97 8.64 5.72
CA GLY A 22 14.12 9.20 4.38
C GLY A 22 13.68 10.64 4.28
N ARG A 23 13.67 11.15 3.04
CA ARG A 23 13.41 12.56 2.72
C ARG A 23 12.01 13.02 3.13
N ASP A 24 11.04 12.11 3.08
CA ASP A 24 9.61 12.41 3.18
C ASP A 24 8.99 11.87 4.49
N ALA A 25 9.83 11.67 5.50
CA ALA A 25 9.44 11.17 6.82
C ALA A 25 8.51 12.13 7.57
N ASP A 26 8.68 13.43 7.33
CA ASP A 26 7.90 14.53 7.85
C ASP A 26 6.46 14.57 7.32
N LEU A 27 6.20 13.96 6.16
CA LEU A 27 4.85 13.86 5.57
C LEU A 27 3.98 12.78 6.25
N VAL A 28 4.52 12.05 7.22
CA VAL A 28 3.78 10.97 7.89
C VAL A 28 2.90 11.54 8.99
N GLU A 29 1.64 11.81 8.64
CA GLU A 29 0.59 11.96 9.64
C GLU A 29 0.31 10.60 10.31
N PRO A 30 0.06 10.54 11.64
CA PRO A 30 -0.29 9.32 12.34
C PRO A 30 -1.68 8.84 11.89
N ARG A 31 -1.74 8.18 10.74
CA ARG A 31 -2.91 7.43 10.29
C ARG A 31 -2.99 6.19 11.16
N CYS A 32 -3.92 6.20 12.12
CA CYS A 32 -4.24 5.01 12.91
C CYS A 32 -4.35 3.80 11.97
N ALA A 33 -3.66 2.71 12.30
CA ALA A 33 -3.56 1.45 11.56
C ALA A 33 -4.91 0.71 11.36
N ALA A 34 -6.02 1.45 11.33
CA ALA A 34 -7.40 1.00 11.30
C ALA A 34 -7.85 0.42 9.95
N SER A 35 -7.01 0.34 8.91
CA SER A 35 -7.41 -0.31 7.64
C SER A 35 -7.13 -1.82 7.58
N CYS A 36 -6.55 -2.42 8.64
CA CYS A 36 -6.15 -3.84 8.62
C CYS A 36 -7.34 -4.83 8.77
N GLU A 37 -8.61 -4.39 8.75
CA GLU A 37 -9.80 -5.25 8.91
C GLU A 37 -10.39 -5.80 7.59
N GLU A 38 -9.64 -5.77 6.48
CA GLU A 38 -10.08 -6.49 5.29
C GLU A 38 -9.66 -7.96 5.31
N ARG A 39 -10.64 -8.87 5.18
CA ARG A 39 -10.40 -10.32 5.04
C ARG A 39 -9.61 -10.60 3.76
N CYS A 40 -8.31 -10.89 3.91
CA CYS A 40 -7.54 -11.51 2.84
C CYS A 40 -7.98 -12.97 2.67
N THR A 41 -8.44 -13.33 1.47
CA THR A 41 -8.91 -14.69 1.19
C THR A 41 -7.77 -15.62 0.80
N THR A 42 -6.63 -15.07 0.40
CA THR A 42 -5.47 -15.81 -0.07
C THR A 42 -4.18 -15.32 0.59
N LEU A 43 -3.20 -16.22 0.71
CA LEU A 43 -1.87 -15.94 1.25
C LEU A 43 -1.19 -14.70 0.60
N PRO A 44 -1.16 -14.53 -0.74
CA PRO A 44 -0.52 -13.35 -1.34
C PRO A 44 -1.22 -12.03 -0.98
N GLN A 45 -2.55 -12.01 -0.87
CA GLN A 45 -3.27 -10.82 -0.41
C GLN A 45 -2.91 -10.50 1.05
N ALA A 46 -2.76 -11.52 1.89
CA ALA A 46 -2.33 -11.35 3.27
C ALA A 46 -0.90 -10.79 3.38
N LEU A 47 0.01 -11.20 2.49
CA LEU A 47 1.37 -10.62 2.42
C LEU A 47 1.36 -9.14 2.05
N ILE A 48 0.56 -8.74 1.05
CA ILE A 48 0.44 -7.32 0.66
C ILE A 48 -0.16 -6.50 1.80
N ARG A 49 -1.20 -7.01 2.49
CA ARG A 49 -1.76 -6.33 3.66
C ARG A 49 -0.77 -6.25 4.82
N GLY A 50 0.01 -7.30 5.07
CA GLY A 50 1.10 -7.28 6.05
C GLY A 50 2.11 -6.18 5.72
N TYR A 51 2.53 -6.09 4.46
CA TYR A 51 3.39 -5.01 3.99
C TYR A 51 2.77 -3.61 4.23
N GLN A 52 1.49 -3.43 3.91
CA GLN A 52 0.80 -2.15 4.10
C GLN A 52 0.60 -1.77 5.58
N CYS A 53 0.43 -2.74 6.47
CA CYS A 53 0.21 -2.48 7.89
C CYS A 53 1.52 -2.31 8.68
N PHE A 54 2.64 -2.92 8.25
CA PHE A 54 3.91 -2.89 8.99
C PHE A 54 5.02 -2.08 8.33
N ILE A 55 5.14 -2.13 7.00
CA ILE A 55 6.26 -1.51 6.28
C ILE A 55 5.84 -0.17 5.68
N SER A 56 4.67 -0.11 5.04
CA SER A 56 4.20 1.13 4.42
C SER A 56 4.08 2.34 5.36
N PRO A 57 3.71 2.21 6.65
CA PRO A 57 3.64 3.37 7.55
C PRO A 57 5.02 3.98 7.78
N SER A 58 6.06 3.15 7.90
CA SER A 58 7.42 3.62 8.15
C SER A 58 8.11 4.16 6.90
N ASN A 59 7.65 3.77 5.70
CA ASN A 59 8.19 4.24 4.42
C ASN A 59 7.62 5.60 3.96
N GLY A 60 6.48 6.04 4.49
CA GLY A 60 5.80 7.28 4.09
C GLY A 60 5.08 7.22 2.72
N PRO A 61 4.37 8.30 2.33
CA PRO A 61 3.58 8.37 1.10
C PRO A 61 4.47 8.56 -0.14
N ARG A 62 5.12 7.49 -0.61
CA ARG A 62 6.05 7.56 -1.77
C ARG A 62 5.44 7.24 -3.13
N SER A 63 4.19 6.78 -3.16
CA SER A 63 3.64 6.30 -4.42
C SER A 63 3.22 7.46 -5.32
N SER A 64 3.71 7.47 -6.57
CA SER A 64 3.37 8.51 -7.56
C SER A 64 2.03 8.26 -8.26
N TYR A 65 1.30 7.23 -7.83
CA TYR A 65 0.09 6.74 -8.48
C TYR A 65 -1.14 6.81 -7.56
N VAL A 66 -2.32 7.00 -8.15
CA VAL A 66 -3.62 6.82 -7.48
C VAL A 66 -4.46 5.78 -8.24
N PRO A 67 -4.97 4.73 -7.56
CA PRO A 67 -4.63 4.34 -6.18
C PRO A 67 -3.14 3.97 -6.04
N SER A 68 -2.64 3.85 -4.80
CA SER A 68 -1.23 3.51 -4.56
C SER A 68 -0.87 2.15 -5.17
N SER A 69 0.39 1.95 -5.58
CA SER A 69 0.84 0.72 -6.25
C SER A 69 0.50 -0.57 -5.47
N SER A 70 0.61 -0.54 -4.14
CA SER A 70 0.26 -1.69 -3.28
C SER A 70 -1.24 -1.95 -3.20
N GLN A 71 -2.06 -0.90 -3.18
CA GLN A 71 -3.52 -1.01 -3.19
C GLN A 71 -4.02 -1.49 -4.55
N TYR A 72 -3.47 -0.94 -5.64
CA TYR A 72 -3.73 -1.39 -7.00
C TYR A 72 -3.42 -2.88 -7.17
N THR A 73 -2.27 -3.34 -6.67
CA THR A 73 -1.89 -4.76 -6.75
C THR A 73 -2.89 -5.64 -5.99
N LEU A 74 -3.33 -5.23 -4.81
CA LEU A 74 -4.32 -5.96 -4.02
C LEU A 74 -5.67 -6.06 -4.76
N GLU A 75 -6.14 -4.94 -5.31
CA GLU A 75 -7.40 -4.88 -6.06
C GLU A 75 -7.30 -5.68 -7.38
N ALA A 76 -6.17 -5.60 -8.10
CA ALA A 76 -5.93 -6.37 -9.31
C ALA A 76 -5.87 -7.88 -9.02
N MET A 77 -5.30 -8.29 -7.89
CA MET A 77 -5.33 -9.69 -7.43
C MET A 77 -6.75 -10.17 -7.10
N ARG A 78 -7.63 -9.27 -6.65
CA ARG A 78 -9.04 -9.59 -6.40
C ARG A 78 -9.85 -9.67 -7.69
N ALA A 79 -9.54 -8.83 -8.68
CA ALA A 79 -10.22 -8.79 -9.96
C ALA A 79 -9.81 -9.92 -10.92
N HIS A 80 -8.51 -10.14 -11.10
CA HIS A 80 -7.96 -11.04 -12.14
C HIS A 80 -7.25 -12.28 -11.58
N GLY A 81 -7.17 -12.42 -10.26
CA GLY A 81 -6.44 -13.48 -9.59
C GLY A 81 -4.95 -13.17 -9.41
N PHE A 82 -4.23 -14.09 -8.76
CA PHE A 82 -2.85 -13.84 -8.30
C PHE A 82 -1.87 -13.50 -9.42
N PHE A 83 -1.80 -14.29 -10.48
CA PHE A 83 -0.78 -14.11 -11.53
C PHE A 83 -0.93 -12.78 -12.27
N TRP A 84 -2.15 -12.45 -12.70
CA TRP A 84 -2.42 -11.18 -13.35
C TRP A 84 -2.25 -10.00 -12.40
N GLY A 85 -2.78 -10.08 -11.18
CA GLY A 85 -2.59 -9.02 -10.19
C GLY A 85 -1.13 -8.77 -9.84
N TRP A 86 -0.32 -9.84 -9.74
CA TRP A 86 1.13 -9.75 -9.54
C TRP A 86 1.83 -9.07 -10.72
N LEU A 87 1.55 -9.51 -11.95
CA LEU A 87 2.14 -8.93 -13.16
C LEU A 87 1.78 -7.45 -13.30
N CYS A 88 0.51 -7.08 -13.11
CA CYS A 88 0.04 -5.70 -13.14
C CYS A 88 0.73 -4.84 -12.05
N GLY A 89 0.92 -5.40 -10.85
CA GLY A 89 1.65 -4.73 -9.77
C GLY A 89 3.12 -4.49 -10.11
N CYS A 90 3.81 -5.50 -10.62
CA CYS A 90 5.22 -5.37 -11.06
C CYS A 90 5.39 -4.37 -12.21
N ASP A 91 4.51 -4.42 -13.21
CA ASP A 91 4.48 -3.49 -14.33
C ASP A 91 4.33 -2.04 -13.87
N ARG A 92 3.41 -1.79 -12.92
CA ARG A 92 3.21 -0.46 -12.34
C ARG A 92 4.43 0.01 -11.53
N LEU A 93 5.04 -0.86 -10.73
CA LEU A 93 6.25 -0.53 -9.97
C LEU A 93 7.42 -0.15 -10.88
N MET A 94 7.56 -0.79 -12.04
CA MET A 94 8.60 -0.42 -13.02
C MET A 94 8.38 0.96 -13.66
N ARG A 95 7.13 1.45 -13.68
CA ARG A 95 6.75 2.78 -14.19
C ARG A 95 6.69 3.87 -13.12
N GLU A 96 7.00 3.52 -11.88
CA GLU A 96 7.07 4.44 -10.74
C GLU A 96 8.39 5.21 -10.77
N ASN A 97 8.52 6.07 -11.77
CA ASN A 97 9.64 6.97 -11.98
C ASN A 97 9.15 8.41 -12.21
N GLU A 98 10.08 9.38 -12.25
CA GLU A 98 9.77 10.81 -12.46
C GLU A 98 9.41 11.16 -13.91
N ASP A 99 9.30 10.17 -14.80
CA ASP A 99 9.00 10.39 -16.21
C ASP A 99 7.60 11.00 -16.41
N PRO A 100 7.44 11.88 -17.42
CA PRO A 100 6.18 12.54 -17.70
C PRO A 100 5.07 11.53 -18.01
N TRP A 101 3.97 11.63 -17.28
CA TRP A 101 2.79 10.78 -17.49
C TRP A 101 1.90 11.37 -18.58
N ILE A 102 1.70 10.61 -19.65
CA ILE A 102 0.94 11.04 -20.84
C ILE A 102 -0.58 11.01 -20.57
N TYR A 103 -1.03 10.11 -19.70
CA TYR A 103 -2.46 9.91 -19.41
C TYR A 103 -2.98 10.87 -18.34
N GLY A 104 -4.24 10.66 -17.94
CA GLY A 104 -4.88 11.41 -16.88
C GLY A 104 -4.00 11.52 -15.64
N ARG A 105 -3.99 12.72 -15.08
CA ARG A 105 -3.34 13.04 -13.82
C ARG A 105 -4.39 13.51 -12.83
N CYS A 106 -4.16 13.23 -11.56
CA CYS A 106 -5.03 13.61 -10.47
C CYS A 106 -4.23 14.38 -9.43
N ILE A 107 -4.82 15.42 -8.86
CA ILE A 107 -4.20 16.23 -7.81
C ILE A 107 -4.78 15.75 -6.48
N ASN A 108 -3.92 15.34 -5.56
CA ASN A 108 -4.34 15.00 -4.21
C ASN A 108 -4.80 16.25 -3.44
N HIS A 109 -5.48 16.05 -2.32
CA HIS A 109 -5.88 17.13 -1.40
C HIS A 109 -4.68 17.96 -0.89
N GLU A 110 -3.48 17.38 -0.93
CA GLU A 110 -2.20 18.02 -0.57
C GLU A 110 -1.57 18.82 -1.73
N GLY A 111 -2.16 18.78 -2.94
CA GLY A 111 -1.65 19.49 -4.12
C GLY A 111 -0.61 18.72 -4.94
N PHE A 112 -0.27 17.49 -4.58
CA PHE A 112 0.64 16.64 -5.36
C PHE A 112 0.00 16.14 -6.65
N ASP A 113 0.77 16.22 -7.74
CA ASP A 113 0.39 15.68 -9.04
C ASP A 113 0.70 14.18 -9.12
N LEU A 114 -0.34 13.37 -9.28
CA LEU A 114 -0.24 11.91 -9.27
C LEU A 114 -0.77 11.31 -10.57
N LYS A 115 -0.12 10.23 -10.98
CA LYS A 115 -0.45 9.44 -12.15
C LYS A 115 -1.75 8.68 -11.87
N TRP A 116 -2.82 8.97 -12.63
CA TRP A 116 -4.08 8.23 -12.53
C TRP A 116 -3.99 6.97 -13.40
N ASP A 117 -4.15 5.81 -12.78
CA ASP A 117 -4.08 4.50 -13.45
C ASP A 117 -5.04 3.52 -12.74
N PRO A 118 -6.29 3.38 -13.21
CA PRO A 118 -7.26 2.45 -12.64
C PRO A 118 -7.04 1.02 -13.15
N ILE A 119 -7.63 0.05 -12.44
CA ILE A 119 -7.60 -1.36 -12.90
C ILE A 119 -8.47 -1.49 -14.16
N PRO A 120 -7.96 -2.15 -15.22
CA PRO A 120 -8.69 -2.35 -16.47
C PRO A 120 -9.92 -3.26 -16.34
#